data_AF-A0A940NYU7-F1
#
_entry.id   AF-A0A940NYU7-F1
#
_cell.length_a   1.000
_cell.length_b   1.000
_cell.length_c   1.000
_cell.angle_alpha   90.00
_cell.angle_beta   90.00
_cell.angle_gamma   90.00
#
_symmetry.space_group_name_H-M   'P 1'
#
loop_
_entity.id
_entity.type
_entity.pdbx_description
1 polymer ?
#
loop_
_entity_poly.entity_id
_entity_poly.type
_entity_poly.pdbx_seq_one_letter_code
_entity_poly.pdbx_strand_id
1 'polypeptide(L)'
;PLYTEADAEVALQHLEPVAYGQIIEVFPEVTVTFHDAGHLLGSAAIHFTLTEEGETRRIVFSGDLGSPHRPIIRDPQPVPAADYVVTESTYGDRLHETVDDTNSKMADIIDRTLGRGGNVIIPSFAVGRTQELLYRIREIKEKGMVKSVPDFPVWVDSPLSLEATQIYSGDLTGYADEETIEVLKDGFHPLIFSNLNLSREASQSKFLNTDPVPKVIISSSGMCEAGRIRHHLKYNLWRKESTIMFVGFQAEGSVGRMLLDGKDKINMLGEPVVVNAEIANFRAMSGHADQNGLLKWVTAITPRPSKIFVVHGEDSACMVYADLLKNRGYNPVCPDLTASYDLITGQCLDAGIPREEVLEQRGIAKKAQKTASVFQKLLEAGNRLLEVIRQNEGGSNKDLTKFTEEVNALADKWKR
;
A
#
# COMPACT_ATOMS: atom_id res chain seq x y z
N PRO A 1 -20.12 16.31 -6.02
CA PRO A 1 -19.08 15.46 -6.64
C PRO A 1 -18.24 16.34 -7.59
N LEU A 2 -16.99 15.97 -7.88
CA LEU A 2 -16.11 16.78 -8.76
C LEU A 2 -16.49 16.67 -10.25
N TYR A 3 -17.14 15.58 -10.64
CA TYR A 3 -17.64 15.29 -12.00
C TYR A 3 -18.91 14.41 -11.91
N THR A 4 -19.58 14.21 -13.03
CA THR A 4 -20.80 13.41 -13.19
C THR A 4 -20.54 12.06 -13.85
N GLU A 5 -21.51 11.14 -13.81
CA GLU A 5 -21.44 9.86 -14.51
C GLU A 5 -21.33 10.05 -16.04
N ALA A 6 -22.03 11.04 -16.60
CA ALA A 6 -21.93 11.40 -18.01
C ALA A 6 -20.51 11.84 -18.39
N ASP A 7 -19.82 12.59 -17.51
CA ASP A 7 -18.42 12.96 -17.75
C ASP A 7 -17.51 11.72 -17.80
N ALA A 8 -17.78 10.72 -16.94
CA ALA A 8 -17.04 9.46 -16.94
C ALA A 8 -17.32 8.63 -18.21
N GLU A 9 -18.57 8.57 -18.67
CA GLU A 9 -18.93 7.90 -19.93
C GLU A 9 -18.23 8.52 -21.14
N VAL A 10 -18.13 9.86 -21.19
CA VAL A 10 -17.38 10.56 -22.24
C VAL A 10 -15.89 10.24 -22.14
N ALA A 11 -15.30 10.26 -20.94
CA ALA A 11 -13.89 9.93 -20.76
C ALA A 11 -13.54 8.50 -21.23
N LEU A 12 -14.45 7.53 -21.02
CA LEU A 12 -14.25 6.14 -21.47
C LEU A 12 -14.13 6.01 -22.99
N GLN A 13 -14.72 6.93 -23.78
CA GLN A 13 -14.62 6.93 -25.24
C GLN A 13 -13.22 7.30 -25.75
N HIS A 14 -12.38 7.87 -24.89
CA HIS A 14 -11.01 8.28 -25.20
C HIS A 14 -9.96 7.26 -24.72
N LEU A 15 -10.39 6.08 -24.23
CA LEU A 15 -9.49 5.03 -23.78
C LEU A 15 -9.26 4.01 -24.90
N GLU A 16 -8.00 3.78 -25.23
CA GLU A 16 -7.57 2.72 -26.15
C GLU A 16 -6.80 1.65 -25.37
N PRO A 17 -7.20 0.36 -25.46
CA PRO A 17 -6.49 -0.72 -24.79
C PRO A 17 -5.17 -1.01 -25.51
N VAL A 18 -4.13 -1.25 -24.71
CA VAL A 18 -2.76 -1.45 -25.19
C VAL A 18 -2.17 -2.67 -24.51
N ALA A 19 -1.54 -3.55 -25.28
CA ALA A 19 -0.92 -4.75 -24.73
C ALA A 19 0.45 -4.41 -24.12
N TYR A 20 0.84 -5.14 -23.08
CA TYR A 20 2.22 -5.08 -22.58
C TYR A 20 3.23 -5.41 -23.68
N GLY A 21 4.35 -4.70 -23.69
CA GLY A 21 5.42 -4.86 -24.67
C GLY A 21 5.11 -4.28 -26.06
N GLN A 22 3.91 -3.76 -26.30
CA GLN A 22 3.57 -3.07 -27.54
C GLN A 22 4.21 -1.66 -27.54
N ILE A 23 4.96 -1.36 -28.60
CA ILE A 23 5.48 0.00 -28.85
C ILE A 23 4.37 0.82 -29.51
N ILE A 24 4.07 1.97 -28.93
CA ILE A 24 3.01 2.87 -29.39
C ILE A 24 3.60 4.25 -29.63
N GLU A 25 3.38 4.79 -30.81
CA GLU A 25 3.66 6.19 -31.11
C GLU A 25 2.47 7.03 -30.67
N VAL A 26 2.66 7.85 -29.63
CA VAL A 26 1.59 8.71 -29.09
C VAL A 26 1.52 10.01 -29.89
N PHE A 27 2.69 10.54 -30.25
CA PHE A 27 2.91 11.69 -31.12
C PHE A 27 4.21 11.46 -31.91
N PRO A 28 4.46 12.18 -33.01
CA PRO A 28 5.77 12.18 -33.65
C PRO A 28 6.87 12.34 -32.60
N GLU A 29 7.89 11.48 -32.69
CA GLU A 29 9.07 11.49 -31.81
C GLU A 29 8.83 11.07 -30.34
N VAL A 30 7.60 10.67 -30.00
CA VAL A 30 7.22 10.19 -28.66
C VAL A 30 6.62 8.79 -28.75
N THR A 31 7.37 7.80 -28.26
CA THR A 31 6.88 6.42 -28.17
C THR A 31 6.82 5.96 -26.72
N VAL A 32 5.84 5.09 -26.44
CA VAL A 32 5.64 4.47 -25.13
C VAL A 32 5.56 2.95 -25.25
N THR A 33 6.04 2.25 -24.24
CA THR A 33 5.87 0.81 -24.06
C THR A 33 5.47 0.53 -22.62
N PHE A 34 4.43 -0.28 -22.44
CA PHE A 34 3.92 -0.67 -21.12
C PHE A 34 4.55 -2.00 -20.69
N HIS A 35 5.04 -2.08 -19.45
CA HIS A 35 5.61 -3.27 -18.84
C HIS A 35 4.83 -3.61 -17.57
N ASP A 36 4.54 -4.88 -17.32
CA ASP A 36 3.75 -5.27 -16.15
C ASP A 36 4.45 -4.87 -14.85
N ALA A 37 3.78 -4.06 -14.02
CA ALA A 37 4.32 -3.59 -12.75
C ALA A 37 4.01 -4.53 -11.57
N GLY A 38 3.18 -5.57 -11.76
CA GLY A 38 2.84 -6.56 -10.73
C GLY A 38 2.05 -6.01 -9.53
N HIS A 39 1.58 -4.76 -9.56
CA HIS A 39 0.88 -4.12 -8.45
C HIS A 39 -0.60 -4.49 -8.39
N LEU A 40 -1.29 -4.39 -9.52
CA LEU A 40 -2.69 -4.77 -9.72
C LEU A 40 -2.86 -5.39 -11.11
N LEU A 41 -3.98 -6.07 -11.35
CA LEU A 41 -4.34 -6.50 -12.69
C LEU A 41 -4.31 -5.31 -13.66
N GLY A 42 -3.48 -5.38 -14.70
CA GLY A 42 -3.32 -4.30 -15.68
C GLY A 42 -2.38 -3.16 -15.25
N SER A 43 -1.75 -3.22 -14.06
CA SER A 43 -0.78 -2.22 -13.63
C SER A 43 0.46 -2.21 -14.52
N ALA A 44 1.01 -1.03 -14.80
CA ALA A 44 2.11 -0.90 -15.74
C ALA A 44 3.17 0.11 -15.30
N ALA A 45 4.43 -0.25 -15.48
CA ALA A 45 5.52 0.69 -15.64
C ALA A 45 5.54 1.14 -17.11
N ILE A 46 5.78 2.43 -17.35
CA ILE A 46 5.75 3.02 -18.68
C ILE A 46 7.16 3.44 -19.07
N HIS A 47 7.66 2.87 -20.16
CA HIS A 47 8.93 3.24 -20.79
C HIS A 47 8.65 4.21 -21.93
N PHE A 48 9.21 5.41 -21.84
CA PHE A 48 9.14 6.45 -22.85
C PHE A 48 10.45 6.49 -23.63
N THR A 49 10.34 6.64 -24.95
CA THR A 49 11.45 7.08 -25.80
C THR A 49 11.04 8.37 -26.49
N LEU A 50 11.75 9.44 -26.15
CA LEU A 50 11.51 10.81 -26.60
C LEU A 50 12.67 11.26 -27.46
N THR A 51 12.39 11.89 -28.60
CA THR A 51 13.42 12.52 -29.44
C THR A 51 13.10 14.00 -29.63
N GLU A 52 14.07 14.87 -29.41
CA GLU A 52 13.96 16.32 -29.60
C GLU A 52 15.26 16.83 -30.21
N GLU A 53 15.17 17.61 -31.30
CA GLU A 53 16.34 18.17 -32.01
C GLU A 53 17.42 17.13 -32.38
N GLY A 54 17.02 15.87 -32.60
CA GLY A 54 17.93 14.76 -32.92
C GLY A 54 18.56 14.07 -31.70
N GLU A 55 18.27 14.52 -30.48
CA GLU A 55 18.68 13.89 -29.22
C GLU A 55 17.58 12.97 -28.70
N THR A 56 17.89 11.69 -28.50
CA THR A 56 16.96 10.74 -27.90
C THR A 56 17.23 10.57 -26.40
N ARG A 57 16.17 10.56 -25.59
CA ARG A 57 16.20 10.23 -24.16
C ARG A 57 15.15 9.18 -23.82
N ARG A 58 15.49 8.30 -22.89
CA ARG A 58 14.62 7.24 -22.37
C ARG A 58 14.29 7.49 -20.91
N ILE A 59 13.01 7.40 -20.58
CA ILE A 59 12.50 7.62 -19.22
C ILE A 59 11.62 6.45 -18.85
N VAL A 60 11.75 5.92 -17.64
CA VAL A 60 10.79 4.96 -17.10
C VAL A 60 10.05 5.57 -15.93
N PHE A 61 8.72 5.46 -15.95
CA PHE A 61 7.87 5.66 -14.79
C PHE A 61 7.48 4.30 -14.23
N SER A 62 7.77 4.04 -12.96
CA SER A 62 7.45 2.73 -12.35
C SER A 62 5.94 2.50 -12.19
N GLY A 63 5.17 3.58 -12.04
CA GLY A 63 3.85 3.49 -11.40
C GLY A 63 4.00 2.96 -9.98
N ASP A 64 2.96 2.31 -9.46
CA ASP A 64 3.06 1.51 -8.24
C ASP A 64 3.65 0.14 -8.61
N LEU A 65 4.67 -0.30 -7.87
CA LEU A 65 5.35 -1.58 -8.11
C LEU A 65 4.80 -2.66 -7.18
N GLY A 66 4.56 -3.85 -7.70
CA GLY A 66 4.12 -5.00 -6.94
C GLY A 66 5.18 -5.58 -6.02
N SER A 67 4.76 -6.14 -4.88
CA SER A 67 5.60 -7.15 -4.21
C SER A 67 5.63 -8.44 -5.05
N PRO A 68 6.79 -9.12 -5.15
CA PRO A 68 6.88 -10.40 -5.84
C PRO A 68 6.16 -11.51 -5.07
N HIS A 69 5.86 -12.60 -5.77
CA HIS A 69 5.24 -13.83 -5.26
C HIS A 69 3.88 -13.60 -4.60
N ARG A 70 3.14 -12.60 -5.09
CA ARG A 70 1.75 -12.41 -4.70
C ARG A 70 0.89 -13.45 -5.40
N PRO A 71 -0.19 -13.92 -4.75
CA PRO A 71 -1.12 -14.79 -5.43
C PRO A 71 -1.81 -14.02 -6.57
N ILE A 72 -2.11 -14.71 -7.67
CA ILE A 72 -2.87 -14.23 -8.83
C ILE A 72 -2.05 -13.35 -9.77
N ILE A 73 -1.42 -12.29 -9.27
CA ILE A 73 -0.76 -11.27 -10.09
C ILE A 73 0.70 -11.66 -10.36
N ARG A 74 1.17 -11.41 -11.58
CA ARG A 74 2.57 -11.64 -11.97
C ARG A 74 3.55 -10.81 -11.15
N ASP A 75 4.77 -11.31 -11.05
CA ASP A 75 5.88 -10.52 -10.55
C ASP A 75 6.15 -9.31 -11.46
N PRO A 76 6.57 -8.15 -10.90
CA PRO A 76 6.95 -7.00 -11.70
C PRO A 76 8.02 -7.36 -12.74
N GLN A 77 7.77 -6.99 -13.99
CA GLN A 77 8.70 -7.27 -15.08
C GLN A 77 9.88 -6.28 -15.09
N PRO A 78 11.08 -6.73 -15.52
CA PRO A 78 12.18 -5.82 -15.77
C PRO A 78 11.83 -4.88 -16.92
N VAL A 79 12.33 -3.64 -16.83
CA VAL A 79 12.17 -2.62 -17.88
C VAL A 79 13.49 -2.44 -18.66
N PRO A 80 13.42 -1.97 -19.92
CA PRO A 80 14.61 -1.68 -20.72
C PRO A 80 15.49 -0.58 -20.12
N ALA A 81 16.68 -0.39 -20.71
CA ALA A 81 17.57 0.73 -20.40
C ALA A 81 16.86 2.09 -20.43
N ALA A 82 17.18 2.95 -19.46
CA ALA A 82 16.65 4.29 -19.35
C ALA A 82 17.71 5.28 -18.82
N ASP A 83 17.68 6.50 -19.34
CA ASP A 83 18.54 7.60 -18.88
C ASP A 83 18.02 8.18 -17.56
N TYR A 84 16.69 8.19 -17.40
CA TYR A 84 15.98 8.68 -16.22
C TYR A 84 14.98 7.66 -15.71
N VAL A 85 14.83 7.58 -14.39
CA VAL A 85 13.84 6.71 -13.74
C VAL A 85 13.03 7.55 -12.77
N VAL A 86 11.70 7.45 -12.85
CA VAL A 86 10.75 7.98 -11.87
C VAL A 86 10.16 6.78 -11.12
N THR A 87 10.52 6.62 -9.85
CA THR A 87 10.16 5.45 -9.04
C THR A 87 9.31 5.83 -7.84
N GLU A 88 8.30 5.02 -7.54
CA GLU A 88 7.55 5.11 -6.29
C GLU A 88 8.43 4.79 -5.07
N SER A 89 7.95 5.16 -3.88
CA SER A 89 8.67 4.98 -2.62
C SER A 89 7.74 4.75 -1.42
N THR A 90 6.56 4.15 -1.65
CA THR A 90 5.53 3.96 -0.62
C THR A 90 6.09 3.24 0.62
N TYR A 91 6.96 2.26 0.41
CA TYR A 91 7.69 1.51 1.45
C TYR A 91 9.21 1.68 1.34
N GLY A 92 9.66 2.84 0.85
CA GLY A 92 11.07 3.15 0.68
C GLY A 92 11.89 3.16 1.99
N ASP A 93 11.23 3.22 3.15
CA ASP A 93 11.82 3.23 4.48
C ASP A 93 11.86 1.88 5.21
N ARG A 94 11.23 0.82 4.67
CA ARG A 94 11.05 -0.43 5.42
C ARG A 94 10.99 -1.67 4.56
N LEU A 95 11.28 -2.80 5.20
CA LEU A 95 11.06 -4.12 4.64
C LEU A 95 9.69 -4.64 5.04
N HIS A 96 9.10 -5.48 4.19
CA HIS A 96 7.93 -6.24 4.60
C HIS A 96 8.33 -7.28 5.66
N GLU A 97 7.44 -7.49 6.62
CA GLU A 97 7.60 -8.62 7.54
C GLU A 97 7.53 -9.91 6.71
N THR A 98 8.57 -10.74 6.77
CA THR A 98 8.51 -12.09 6.22
C THR A 98 7.55 -12.89 7.09
N VAL A 99 6.36 -13.18 6.57
CA VAL A 99 5.37 -13.93 7.32
C VAL A 99 5.05 -15.21 6.56
N ASP A 100 5.86 -16.24 6.82
CA ASP A 100 5.57 -17.64 6.48
C ASP A 100 4.21 -18.11 7.05
N ASP A 101 3.62 -17.33 7.95
CA ASP A 101 2.42 -17.63 8.72
C ASP A 101 1.21 -16.70 8.45
N THR A 102 1.17 -16.06 7.28
CA THR A 102 0.17 -15.01 6.97
C THR A 102 -1.26 -15.55 7.13
N ASN A 103 -1.54 -16.74 6.60
CA ASN A 103 -2.87 -17.33 6.68
C ASN A 103 -3.23 -17.73 8.11
N SER A 104 -2.29 -18.21 8.94
CA SER A 104 -2.60 -18.60 10.32
C SER A 104 -2.87 -17.41 11.21
N LYS A 105 -2.08 -16.33 11.12
CA LYS A 105 -2.36 -15.10 11.87
C LYS A 105 -3.74 -14.51 11.51
N MET A 106 -4.11 -14.54 10.23
CA MET A 106 -5.45 -14.12 9.80
C MET A 106 -6.53 -15.06 10.33
N ALA A 107 -6.32 -16.37 10.23
CA ALA A 107 -7.24 -17.37 10.76
C ALA A 107 -7.45 -17.22 12.27
N ASP A 108 -6.39 -16.97 13.04
CA ASP A 108 -6.44 -16.75 14.49
C ASP A 108 -7.30 -15.53 14.85
N ILE A 109 -7.12 -14.41 14.13
CA ILE A 109 -7.95 -13.21 14.30
C ILE A 109 -9.41 -13.52 13.99
N ILE A 110 -9.68 -14.22 12.88
CA ILE A 110 -11.04 -14.59 12.51
C ILE A 110 -11.65 -15.50 13.57
N ASP A 111 -10.96 -16.59 13.94
CA ASP A 111 -11.46 -17.61 14.86
C ASP A 111 -11.79 -17.03 16.23
N ARG A 112 -10.86 -16.27 16.83
CA ARG A 112 -11.09 -15.68 18.15
C ARG A 112 -12.10 -14.53 18.15
N THR A 113 -12.36 -13.90 17.00
CA THR A 113 -13.38 -12.84 16.87
C THR A 113 -14.77 -13.45 16.69
N LEU A 114 -14.89 -14.43 15.80
CA LEU A 114 -16.16 -15.12 15.55
C LEU A 114 -16.57 -15.97 16.75
N GLY A 115 -15.63 -16.66 17.40
CA GLY A 115 -15.89 -17.49 18.58
C GLY A 115 -16.39 -16.72 19.80
N ARG A 116 -16.13 -15.41 19.89
CA ARG A 116 -16.70 -14.53 20.93
C ARG A 116 -17.96 -13.77 20.49
N GLY A 117 -18.54 -14.14 19.34
CA GLY A 117 -19.79 -13.57 18.82
C GLY A 117 -19.62 -12.23 18.09
N GLY A 118 -18.39 -11.83 17.76
CA GLY A 118 -18.11 -10.57 17.07
C GLY A 118 -18.05 -10.70 15.55
N ASN A 119 -17.99 -9.55 14.89
CA ASN A 119 -17.74 -9.47 13.45
C ASN A 119 -16.28 -9.08 13.18
N VAL A 120 -15.72 -9.62 12.11
CA VAL A 120 -14.45 -9.12 11.55
C VAL A 120 -14.79 -8.16 10.42
N ILE A 121 -14.45 -6.89 10.59
CA ILE A 121 -14.63 -5.86 9.57
C ILE A 121 -13.29 -5.59 8.91
N ILE A 122 -13.22 -5.74 7.59
CA ILE A 122 -12.00 -5.58 6.80
C ILE A 122 -12.20 -4.42 5.81
N PRO A 123 -11.75 -3.20 6.15
CA PRO A 123 -11.61 -2.14 5.17
C PRO A 123 -10.65 -2.58 4.06
N SER A 124 -11.13 -2.60 2.82
CA SER A 124 -10.34 -3.07 1.67
C SER A 124 -10.59 -2.24 0.41
N PHE A 125 -9.57 -2.11 -0.43
CA PHE A 125 -9.74 -1.56 -1.77
C PHE A 125 -10.50 -2.56 -2.65
N ALA A 126 -11.34 -2.01 -3.54
CA ALA A 126 -12.26 -2.84 -4.31
C ALA A 126 -11.56 -3.75 -5.33
N VAL A 127 -10.45 -3.27 -5.89
CA VAL A 127 -9.65 -3.97 -6.90
C VAL A 127 -8.32 -4.42 -6.29
N GLY A 128 -7.90 -5.65 -6.57
CA GLY A 128 -6.71 -6.31 -6.07
C GLY A 128 -6.82 -6.79 -4.64
N ARG A 129 -6.92 -5.87 -3.67
CA ARG A 129 -6.85 -6.23 -2.24
C ARG A 129 -7.94 -7.18 -1.81
N THR A 130 -9.17 -6.91 -2.24
CA THR A 130 -10.32 -7.75 -1.91
C THR A 130 -10.16 -9.15 -2.50
N GLN A 131 -9.65 -9.26 -3.72
CA GLN A 131 -9.46 -10.55 -4.39
C GLN A 131 -8.34 -11.36 -3.72
N GLU A 132 -7.24 -10.73 -3.31
CA GLU A 132 -6.19 -11.38 -2.53
C GLU A 132 -6.72 -11.89 -1.17
N LEU A 133 -7.60 -11.12 -0.51
CA LEU A 133 -8.25 -11.59 0.72
C LEU A 133 -9.16 -12.79 0.48
N LEU A 134 -9.95 -12.78 -0.59
CA LEU A 134 -10.83 -13.91 -0.94
C LEU A 134 -10.01 -15.18 -1.21
N TYR A 135 -8.89 -15.06 -1.95
CA TYR A 135 -7.96 -16.16 -2.20
C TYR A 135 -7.48 -16.81 -0.90
N ARG A 136 -7.04 -16.00 0.07
CA ARG A 136 -6.51 -16.47 1.36
C ARG A 136 -7.60 -17.03 2.27
N ILE A 137 -8.77 -16.39 2.30
CA ILE A 137 -9.92 -16.86 3.09
C ILE A 137 -10.39 -18.25 2.61
N ARG A 138 -10.40 -18.49 1.29
CA ARG A 138 -10.65 -19.83 0.74
C ARG A 138 -9.63 -20.83 1.29
N GLU A 139 -8.32 -20.54 1.23
CA GLU A 139 -7.30 -21.45 1.78
C GLU A 139 -7.50 -21.73 3.27
N ILE A 140 -7.83 -20.69 4.05
CA ILE A 140 -8.12 -20.78 5.49
C ILE A 140 -9.30 -21.73 5.75
N LYS A 141 -10.35 -21.66 4.92
CA LYS A 141 -11.52 -22.54 5.01
C LYS A 141 -11.19 -23.97 4.59
N GLU A 142 -10.51 -24.16 3.47
CA GLU A 142 -10.12 -25.49 2.97
C GLU A 142 -9.21 -26.24 3.96
N LYS A 143 -8.27 -25.52 4.59
CA LYS A 143 -7.39 -26.06 5.64
C LYS A 143 -8.09 -26.16 7.00
N GLY A 144 -9.35 -25.72 7.10
CA GLY A 144 -10.16 -25.75 8.31
C GLY A 144 -9.52 -25.03 9.49
N MET A 145 -8.83 -23.91 9.24
CA MET A 145 -8.01 -23.22 10.25
C MET A 145 -8.86 -22.49 11.30
N VAL A 146 -10.09 -22.09 10.94
CA VAL A 146 -11.09 -21.53 11.85
C VAL A 146 -11.91 -22.67 12.45
N LYS A 147 -11.93 -22.81 13.77
CA LYS A 147 -12.56 -23.93 14.49
C LYS A 147 -13.88 -23.55 15.15
N SER A 148 -14.00 -22.31 15.62
CA SER A 148 -15.18 -21.77 16.29
C SER A 148 -16.40 -21.72 15.36
N VAL A 149 -16.20 -21.30 14.11
CA VAL A 149 -17.23 -21.22 13.07
C VAL A 149 -16.62 -21.71 11.74
N PRO A 150 -16.50 -23.02 11.50
CA PRO A 150 -15.72 -23.56 10.37
C PRO A 150 -16.12 -23.03 8.98
N ASP A 151 -17.42 -22.94 8.69
CA ASP A 151 -17.92 -22.40 7.43
C ASP A 151 -18.52 -20.99 7.60
N PHE A 152 -17.75 -20.10 8.24
CA PHE A 152 -18.20 -18.74 8.57
C PHE A 152 -18.69 -17.94 7.36
N PRO A 153 -19.74 -17.10 7.49
CA PRO A 153 -20.18 -16.21 6.42
C PRO A 153 -19.16 -15.13 6.10
N VAL A 154 -18.90 -14.93 4.81
CA VAL A 154 -18.04 -13.86 4.30
C VAL A 154 -18.86 -12.99 3.35
N TRP A 155 -18.88 -11.69 3.62
CA TRP A 155 -19.63 -10.71 2.85
C TRP A 155 -18.70 -9.72 2.17
N VAL A 156 -18.77 -9.62 0.85
CA VAL A 156 -18.16 -8.52 0.09
C VAL A 156 -19.23 -7.47 -0.15
N ASP A 157 -19.19 -6.39 0.61
CA ASP A 157 -20.19 -5.31 0.56
C ASP A 157 -19.65 -4.07 -0.16
N SER A 158 -19.48 -4.22 -1.47
CA SER A 158 -19.01 -3.17 -2.37
C SER A 158 -19.36 -3.56 -3.81
N PRO A 159 -20.24 -2.81 -4.51
CA PRO A 159 -20.61 -3.12 -5.89
C PRO A 159 -19.38 -3.18 -6.81
N LEU A 160 -18.44 -2.25 -6.65
CA LEU A 160 -17.20 -2.24 -7.42
C LEU A 160 -16.33 -3.46 -7.13
N SER A 161 -16.26 -3.92 -5.87
CA SER A 161 -15.47 -5.11 -5.52
C SER A 161 -16.07 -6.38 -6.14
N LEU A 162 -17.39 -6.41 -6.28
CA LEU A 162 -18.09 -7.50 -6.94
C LEU A 162 -17.73 -7.55 -8.43
N GLU A 163 -17.89 -6.43 -9.15
CA GLU A 163 -17.52 -6.34 -10.58
C GLU A 163 -16.04 -6.70 -10.79
N ALA A 164 -15.14 -6.18 -9.93
CA ALA A 164 -13.73 -6.54 -9.97
C ALA A 164 -13.49 -8.04 -9.74
N THR A 165 -14.22 -8.67 -8.81
CA THR A 165 -14.11 -10.12 -8.55
C THR A 165 -14.56 -10.94 -9.76
N GLN A 166 -15.56 -10.47 -10.51
CA GLN A 166 -15.99 -11.12 -11.75
C GLN A 166 -14.90 -11.06 -12.82
N ILE A 167 -14.22 -9.92 -12.97
CA ILE A 167 -13.07 -9.78 -13.88
C ILE A 167 -11.95 -10.76 -13.47
N TYR A 168 -11.60 -10.81 -12.19
CA TYR A 168 -10.58 -11.72 -11.66
C TYR A 168 -10.95 -13.21 -11.74
N SER A 169 -12.22 -13.53 -11.98
CA SER A 169 -12.69 -14.91 -12.15
C SER A 169 -12.82 -15.31 -13.64
N GLY A 170 -12.53 -14.39 -14.56
CA GLY A 170 -12.58 -14.59 -16.00
C GLY A 170 -11.24 -15.04 -16.60
N ASP A 171 -11.03 -14.72 -17.89
CA ASP A 171 -9.77 -14.98 -18.57
C ASP A 171 -8.72 -13.94 -18.17
N LEU A 172 -7.68 -14.40 -17.46
CA LEU A 172 -6.55 -13.57 -17.03
C LEU A 172 -5.28 -13.84 -17.85
N THR A 173 -5.40 -14.45 -19.03
CA THR A 173 -4.27 -14.71 -19.93
C THR A 173 -3.52 -13.41 -20.22
N GLY A 174 -2.22 -13.38 -19.89
CA GLY A 174 -1.38 -12.20 -20.07
C GLY A 174 -1.27 -11.30 -18.85
N TYR A 175 -2.08 -11.52 -17.79
CA TYR A 175 -2.16 -10.63 -16.62
C TYR A 175 -2.00 -11.36 -15.27
N ALA A 176 -2.27 -12.66 -15.22
CA ALA A 176 -2.04 -13.50 -14.04
C ALA A 176 -0.79 -14.38 -14.17
N ASP A 177 -0.28 -14.86 -13.04
CA ASP A 177 0.79 -15.86 -13.01
C ASP A 177 0.37 -17.19 -13.69
N GLU A 178 1.35 -17.98 -14.14
CA GLU A 178 1.08 -19.21 -14.92
C GLU A 178 0.27 -20.25 -14.12
N GLU A 179 0.59 -20.40 -12.82
CA GLU A 179 -0.12 -21.31 -11.91
C GLU A 179 -1.61 -20.96 -11.81
N THR A 180 -1.93 -19.68 -11.64
CA THR A 180 -3.29 -19.17 -11.58
C THR A 180 -4.02 -19.38 -12.90
N ILE A 181 -3.36 -19.17 -14.03
CA ILE A 181 -3.95 -19.42 -15.35
C ILE A 181 -4.30 -20.90 -15.55
N GLU A 182 -3.41 -21.81 -15.15
CA GLU A 182 -3.65 -23.26 -15.23
C GLU A 182 -4.83 -23.68 -14.36
N VAL A 183 -4.85 -23.23 -13.10
CA VAL A 183 -5.92 -23.51 -12.15
C VAL A 183 -7.28 -22.98 -12.64
N LEU A 184 -7.32 -21.78 -13.23
CA LEU A 184 -8.54 -21.22 -13.83
C LEU A 184 -9.02 -22.04 -15.05
N LYS A 185 -8.10 -22.51 -15.90
CA LYS A 185 -8.43 -23.35 -17.07
C LYS A 185 -9.01 -24.71 -16.68
N ASP A 186 -8.55 -25.26 -15.56
CA ASP A 186 -9.05 -26.52 -15.01
C ASP A 186 -10.42 -26.36 -14.32
N GLY A 187 -11.01 -25.17 -14.34
CA GLY A 187 -12.33 -24.87 -13.79
C GLY A 187 -12.34 -24.60 -12.29
N PHE A 188 -11.16 -24.49 -11.66
CA PHE A 188 -11.06 -24.09 -10.27
C PHE A 188 -11.14 -22.56 -10.14
N HIS A 189 -12.05 -22.09 -9.29
CA HIS A 189 -12.26 -20.67 -9.06
C HIS A 189 -11.61 -20.23 -7.75
N PRO A 190 -10.41 -19.61 -7.78
CA PRO A 190 -9.61 -19.36 -6.57
C PRO A 190 -10.21 -18.32 -5.62
N LEU A 191 -11.25 -17.61 -6.06
CA LEU A 191 -11.93 -16.57 -5.29
C LEU A 191 -13.30 -17.00 -4.75
N ILE A 192 -13.77 -18.20 -5.10
CA ILE A 192 -15.11 -18.69 -4.75
C ILE A 192 -14.98 -19.81 -3.71
N PHE A 193 -15.83 -19.75 -2.67
CA PHE A 193 -15.88 -20.73 -1.60
C PHE A 193 -17.27 -20.73 -0.94
N SER A 194 -17.56 -21.74 -0.12
CA SER A 194 -18.84 -21.85 0.60
C SER A 194 -19.11 -20.63 1.49
N ASN A 195 -20.38 -20.19 1.58
CA ASN A 195 -20.80 -19.02 2.35
C ASN A 195 -20.08 -17.70 2.01
N LEU A 196 -19.53 -17.58 0.79
CA LEU A 196 -19.20 -16.29 0.19
C LEU A 196 -20.49 -15.62 -0.32
N ASN A 197 -20.73 -14.39 0.11
CA ASN A 197 -21.90 -13.60 -0.26
C ASN A 197 -21.46 -12.26 -0.84
N LEU A 198 -21.96 -11.94 -2.03
CA LEU A 198 -21.63 -10.70 -2.73
C LEU A 198 -22.83 -9.75 -2.64
N SER A 199 -22.69 -8.64 -1.91
CA SER A 199 -23.78 -7.70 -1.62
C SER A 199 -23.81 -6.55 -2.62
N ARG A 200 -24.82 -6.55 -3.50
CA ARG A 200 -25.10 -5.43 -4.42
C ARG A 200 -26.01 -4.39 -3.77
N GLU A 201 -27.04 -4.84 -3.06
CA GLU A 201 -28.13 -3.97 -2.63
C GLU A 201 -27.85 -3.21 -1.34
N ALA A 202 -28.32 -1.95 -1.28
CA ALA A 202 -28.22 -1.14 -0.07
C ALA A 202 -29.07 -1.70 1.09
N SER A 203 -30.18 -2.37 0.78
CA SER A 203 -31.04 -3.08 1.76
C SER A 203 -30.25 -4.16 2.50
N GLN A 204 -29.51 -4.98 1.76
CA GLN A 204 -28.67 -6.05 2.29
C GLN A 204 -27.52 -5.49 3.12
N SER A 205 -26.80 -4.49 2.62
CA SER A 205 -25.76 -3.77 3.37
C SER A 205 -26.26 -3.27 4.73
N LYS A 206 -27.47 -2.67 4.76
CA LYS A 206 -28.10 -2.21 6.02
C LYS A 206 -28.42 -3.37 6.95
N PHE A 207 -28.99 -4.45 6.44
CA PHE A 207 -29.30 -5.65 7.22
C PHE A 207 -28.06 -6.25 7.89
N LEU A 208 -26.93 -6.31 7.19
CA LEU A 208 -25.67 -6.84 7.73
C LEU A 208 -25.18 -6.14 9.00
N ASN A 209 -25.55 -4.86 9.18
CA ASN A 209 -25.17 -4.09 10.37
C ASN A 209 -25.92 -4.52 11.64
N THR A 210 -27.09 -5.16 11.50
CA THR A 210 -27.96 -5.56 12.61
C THR A 210 -28.09 -7.07 12.77
N ASP A 211 -27.67 -7.84 11.76
CA ASP A 211 -27.71 -9.29 11.80
C ASP A 211 -26.74 -9.84 12.87
N PRO A 212 -27.23 -10.59 13.88
CA PRO A 212 -26.43 -11.06 15.01
C PRO A 212 -25.47 -12.21 14.65
N VAL A 213 -25.60 -12.85 13.49
CA VAL A 213 -24.72 -13.96 13.09
C VAL A 213 -23.27 -13.46 12.97
N PRO A 214 -22.29 -14.04 13.67
CA PRO A 214 -20.88 -13.67 13.52
C PRO A 214 -20.41 -13.87 12.08
N LYS A 215 -19.76 -12.86 11.50
CA LYS A 215 -19.38 -12.85 10.09
C LYS A 215 -18.14 -12.01 9.80
N VAL A 216 -17.53 -12.27 8.64
CA VAL A 216 -16.52 -11.40 8.04
C VAL A 216 -17.20 -10.47 7.04
N ILE A 217 -16.93 -9.17 7.13
CA ILE A 217 -17.41 -8.16 6.16
C ILE A 217 -16.21 -7.44 5.56
N ILE A 218 -16.02 -7.60 4.25
CA ILE A 218 -15.04 -6.87 3.45
C ILE A 218 -15.76 -5.74 2.74
N SER A 219 -15.34 -4.49 2.97
CA SER A 219 -16.00 -3.33 2.35
C SER A 219 -15.04 -2.20 2.05
N SER A 220 -15.35 -1.48 0.98
CA SER A 220 -14.61 -0.30 0.52
C SER A 220 -15.12 1.00 1.17
N SER A 221 -14.29 2.02 1.36
CA SER A 221 -12.89 2.14 0.92
C SER A 221 -11.86 1.59 1.92
N GLY A 222 -10.68 1.19 1.43
CA GLY A 222 -9.61 0.58 2.24
C GLY A 222 -9.02 1.48 3.33
N MET A 223 -9.19 2.80 3.21
CA MET A 223 -8.74 3.78 4.21
C MET A 223 -9.87 4.37 5.08
N CYS A 224 -11.10 3.84 4.93
CA CYS A 224 -12.29 4.25 5.69
C CYS A 224 -12.79 5.68 5.46
N GLU A 225 -12.35 6.32 4.37
CA GLU A 225 -12.72 7.71 4.05
C GLU A 225 -14.16 7.85 3.54
N ALA A 226 -14.64 6.85 2.80
CA ALA A 226 -15.93 6.88 2.12
C ALA A 226 -16.50 5.47 1.92
N GLY A 227 -17.77 5.40 1.51
CA GLY A 227 -18.44 4.15 1.15
C GLY A 227 -19.08 3.41 2.31
N ARG A 228 -19.54 2.18 2.02
CA ARG A 228 -20.32 1.33 2.95
C ARG A 228 -19.53 0.95 4.20
N ILE A 229 -18.20 0.89 4.11
CA ILE A 229 -17.33 0.63 5.27
C ILE A 229 -17.61 1.56 6.46
N ARG A 230 -17.94 2.84 6.21
CA ARG A 230 -18.24 3.81 7.28
C ARG A 230 -19.45 3.41 8.10
N HIS A 231 -20.45 2.81 7.46
CA HIS A 231 -21.62 2.26 8.14
C HIS A 231 -21.21 1.04 8.98
N HIS A 232 -20.50 0.08 8.39
CA HIS A 232 -20.04 -1.09 9.16
C HIS A 232 -19.18 -0.71 10.37
N LEU A 233 -18.30 0.28 10.24
CA LEU A 233 -17.53 0.80 11.37
C LEU A 233 -18.42 1.44 12.44
N LYS A 234 -19.43 2.24 12.06
CA LYS A 234 -20.39 2.82 13.02
C LYS A 234 -21.07 1.75 13.87
N TYR A 235 -21.42 0.60 13.30
CA TYR A 235 -22.12 -0.48 14.01
C TYR A 235 -21.19 -1.46 14.74
N ASN A 236 -19.89 -1.47 14.45
CA ASN A 236 -18.96 -2.46 15.01
C ASN A 236 -17.86 -1.86 15.89
N LEU A 237 -17.47 -0.59 15.75
CA LEU A 237 -16.37 0.00 16.53
C LEU A 237 -16.61 0.00 18.05
N TRP A 238 -17.87 0.13 18.49
CA TRP A 238 -18.21 0.15 19.92
C TRP A 238 -18.37 -1.25 20.53
N ARG A 239 -18.37 -2.30 19.70
CA ARG A 239 -18.55 -3.69 20.09
C ARG A 239 -17.21 -4.31 20.44
N LYS A 240 -16.99 -4.61 21.72
CA LYS A 240 -15.73 -5.20 22.25
C LYS A 240 -15.42 -6.58 21.68
N GLU A 241 -16.44 -7.29 21.24
CA GLU A 241 -16.33 -8.60 20.61
C GLU A 241 -15.88 -8.51 19.15
N SER A 242 -16.07 -7.38 18.47
CA SER A 242 -15.70 -7.22 17.06
C SER A 242 -14.22 -6.86 16.89
N THR A 243 -13.71 -7.09 15.68
CA THR A 243 -12.35 -6.71 15.27
C THR A 243 -12.41 -5.91 13.97
N ILE A 244 -11.70 -4.78 13.92
CA ILE A 244 -11.44 -4.05 12.68
C ILE A 244 -10.02 -4.43 12.22
N MET A 245 -9.92 -5.15 11.11
CA MET A 245 -8.65 -5.66 10.59
C MET A 245 -8.23 -4.85 9.36
N PHE A 246 -7.21 -4.02 9.50
CA PHE A 246 -6.59 -3.31 8.40
C PHE A 246 -5.59 -4.19 7.67
N VAL A 247 -5.66 -4.22 6.34
CA VAL A 247 -4.83 -5.12 5.51
C VAL A 247 -3.98 -4.38 4.48
N GLY A 248 -3.88 -3.06 4.57
CA GLY A 248 -3.16 -2.23 3.61
C GLY A 248 -2.74 -0.89 4.23
N PHE A 249 -1.92 -0.14 3.49
CA PHE A 249 -1.42 1.16 3.92
C PHE A 249 -2.54 2.12 4.32
N GLN A 250 -2.32 2.89 5.38
CA GLN A 250 -3.26 3.89 5.88
C GLN A 250 -2.56 5.25 5.90
N ALA A 251 -2.93 6.10 4.93
CA ALA A 251 -2.34 7.42 4.77
C ALA A 251 -2.63 8.32 5.97
N GLU A 252 -1.69 9.22 6.28
CA GLU A 252 -1.88 10.22 7.33
C GLU A 252 -3.14 11.06 7.09
N GLY A 253 -3.88 11.35 8.16
CA GLY A 253 -5.15 12.08 8.11
C GLY A 253 -6.38 11.21 7.83
N SER A 254 -6.21 9.96 7.39
CA SER A 254 -7.34 9.05 7.17
C SER A 254 -7.94 8.54 8.48
N VAL A 255 -9.23 8.19 8.44
CA VAL A 255 -9.96 7.51 9.52
C VAL A 255 -9.28 6.20 9.90
N GLY A 256 -8.82 5.42 8.91
CA GLY A 256 -8.11 4.18 9.17
C GLY A 256 -6.78 4.40 9.91
N ARG A 257 -6.01 5.43 9.55
CA ARG A 257 -4.78 5.78 10.28
C ARG A 257 -5.08 6.21 11.72
N MET A 258 -6.11 7.03 11.93
CA MET A 258 -6.53 7.44 13.27
C MET A 258 -6.89 6.26 14.18
N LEU A 259 -7.51 5.21 13.62
CA LEU A 259 -7.85 3.98 14.36
C LEU A 259 -6.58 3.19 14.72
N LEU A 260 -5.65 3.05 13.77
CA LEU A 260 -4.35 2.41 14.01
C LEU A 260 -3.51 3.14 15.06
N ASP A 261 -3.58 4.47 15.11
CA ASP A 261 -2.89 5.30 16.09
C ASP A 261 -3.54 5.24 17.49
N GLY A 262 -4.60 4.45 17.68
CA GLY A 262 -5.21 4.17 18.98
C GLY A 262 -6.20 5.23 19.47
N LYS A 263 -6.86 5.96 18.56
CA LYS A 263 -7.95 6.87 18.97
C LYS A 263 -9.08 6.11 19.67
N ASP A 264 -9.44 6.57 20.85
CA ASP A 264 -10.53 6.07 21.69
C ASP A 264 -11.92 6.48 21.18
N LYS A 265 -12.00 7.59 20.44
CA LYS A 265 -13.24 8.09 19.82
C LYS A 265 -13.00 8.62 18.42
N ILE A 266 -13.92 8.30 17.51
CA ILE A 266 -13.89 8.74 16.12
C ILE A 266 -15.27 9.19 15.65
N ASN A 267 -15.31 10.23 14.82
CA ASN A 267 -16.58 10.73 14.28
C ASN A 267 -16.99 9.88 13.06
N MET A 268 -18.11 9.17 13.16
CA MET A 268 -18.69 8.39 12.09
C MET A 268 -20.06 8.94 11.72
N LEU A 269 -20.17 9.46 10.48
CA LEU A 269 -21.44 9.94 9.92
C LEU A 269 -22.11 11.02 10.79
N GLY A 270 -21.30 11.91 11.37
CA GLY A 270 -21.77 13.03 12.21
C GLY A 270 -21.94 12.67 13.70
N GLU A 271 -21.71 11.42 14.08
CA GLU A 271 -21.82 10.97 15.47
C GLU A 271 -20.47 10.49 16.04
N PRO A 272 -20.14 10.86 17.30
CA PRO A 272 -18.96 10.32 17.97
C PRO A 272 -19.21 8.85 18.37
N VAL A 273 -18.34 7.95 17.90
CA VAL A 273 -18.36 6.52 18.21
C VAL A 273 -17.12 6.17 19.04
N VAL A 274 -17.33 5.44 20.14
CA VAL A 274 -16.25 4.91 20.99
C VAL A 274 -15.62 3.70 20.31
N VAL A 275 -14.30 3.60 20.37
CA VAL A 275 -13.52 2.48 19.84
C VAL A 275 -13.24 1.50 20.98
N ASN A 276 -14.07 0.46 21.06
CA ASN A 276 -13.90 -0.68 21.96
C ASN A 276 -13.56 -1.98 21.21
N ALA A 277 -13.86 -2.03 19.92
CA ALA A 277 -13.47 -3.11 19.05
C ALA A 277 -11.95 -3.21 19.00
N GLU A 278 -11.48 -4.43 18.83
CA GLU A 278 -10.06 -4.65 18.62
C GLU A 278 -9.62 -4.07 17.27
N ILE A 279 -8.49 -3.35 17.26
CA ILE A 279 -7.88 -2.85 16.03
C ILE A 279 -6.67 -3.73 15.71
N ALA A 280 -6.76 -4.49 14.62
CA ALA A 280 -5.67 -5.33 14.13
C ALA A 280 -5.04 -4.69 12.88
N ASN A 281 -3.71 -4.67 12.81
CA ASN A 281 -2.97 -4.21 11.65
C ASN A 281 -2.21 -5.37 11.01
N PHE A 282 -2.64 -5.74 9.80
CA PHE A 282 -2.09 -6.83 9.04
C PHE A 282 -1.22 -6.29 7.89
N ARG A 283 0.05 -6.00 8.21
CA ARG A 283 0.99 -5.34 7.30
C ARG A 283 1.53 -6.24 6.18
N ALA A 284 1.42 -7.56 6.35
CA ALA A 284 2.05 -8.57 5.49
C ALA A 284 1.48 -8.65 4.07
N MET A 285 0.38 -7.97 3.76
CA MET A 285 -0.27 -8.11 2.46
C MET A 285 0.06 -6.98 1.49
N SER A 286 0.79 -5.91 1.82
CA SER A 286 0.85 -4.68 0.99
C SER A 286 1.03 -4.93 -0.52
N GLY A 287 0.31 -4.16 -1.35
CA GLY A 287 0.34 -4.30 -2.80
C GLY A 287 1.58 -3.67 -3.43
N HIS A 288 2.26 -2.82 -2.67
CA HIS A 288 3.48 -2.14 -3.11
C HIS A 288 4.72 -3.01 -2.84
N ALA A 289 5.81 -2.76 -3.55
CA ALA A 289 7.10 -3.35 -3.27
C ALA A 289 7.68 -2.73 -1.97
N ASP A 290 8.38 -3.54 -1.19
CA ASP A 290 9.18 -3.03 -0.07
C ASP A 290 10.51 -2.43 -0.55
N GLN A 291 11.31 -1.88 0.37
CA GLN A 291 12.60 -1.27 0.03
C GLN A 291 13.51 -2.20 -0.80
N ASN A 292 13.50 -3.52 -0.55
CA ASN A 292 14.29 -4.48 -1.31
C ASN A 292 13.74 -4.70 -2.72
N GLY A 293 12.42 -4.82 -2.86
CA GLY A 293 11.75 -4.93 -4.15
C GLY A 293 11.99 -3.70 -5.03
N LEU A 294 11.83 -2.51 -4.47
CA LEU A 294 12.11 -1.23 -5.14
C LEU A 294 13.56 -1.17 -5.62
N LEU A 295 14.51 -1.49 -4.72
CA LEU A 295 15.93 -1.48 -5.05
C LEU A 295 16.28 -2.51 -6.13
N LYS A 296 15.74 -3.73 -6.02
CA LYS A 296 15.94 -4.80 -7.02
C LYS A 296 15.47 -4.34 -8.40
N TRP A 297 14.29 -3.73 -8.47
CA TRP A 297 13.73 -3.22 -9.73
C TRP A 297 14.60 -2.13 -10.35
N VAL A 298 15.00 -1.11 -9.58
CA VAL A 298 15.89 -0.04 -10.06
C VAL A 298 17.27 -0.57 -10.49
N THR A 299 17.84 -1.52 -9.74
CA THR A 299 19.17 -2.07 -10.04
C THR A 299 19.20 -2.98 -11.27
N ALA A 300 18.05 -3.49 -11.71
CA ALA A 300 17.94 -4.27 -12.94
C ALA A 300 18.04 -3.40 -14.21
N ILE A 301 17.90 -2.08 -14.10
CA ILE A 301 17.97 -1.15 -15.23
C ILE A 301 19.44 -0.91 -15.58
N THR A 302 19.86 -1.45 -16.72
CA THR A 302 21.23 -1.35 -17.22
C THR A 302 21.28 -0.81 -18.66
N PRO A 303 22.21 0.11 -19.00
CA PRO A 303 23.19 0.75 -18.13
C PRO A 303 22.54 1.62 -17.05
N ARG A 304 23.34 2.00 -16.05
CA ARG A 304 22.89 2.77 -14.90
C ARG A 304 22.25 4.09 -15.35
N PRO A 305 21.04 4.45 -14.86
CA PRO A 305 20.43 5.73 -15.17
C PRO A 305 21.24 6.91 -14.63
N SER A 306 21.24 8.00 -15.38
CA SER A 306 21.93 9.26 -15.06
C SER A 306 21.31 9.97 -13.85
N LYS A 307 19.99 9.83 -13.66
CA LYS A 307 19.26 10.39 -12.52
C LYS A 307 18.02 9.56 -12.19
N ILE A 308 17.67 9.51 -10.90
CA ILE A 308 16.48 8.83 -10.39
C ILE A 308 15.62 9.84 -9.63
N PHE A 309 14.35 9.99 -10.00
CA PHE A 309 13.37 10.78 -9.29
C PHE A 309 12.56 9.86 -8.37
N VAL A 310 12.65 10.10 -7.07
CA VAL A 310 11.96 9.32 -6.04
C VAL A 310 10.69 10.06 -5.64
N VAL A 311 9.55 9.46 -5.94
CA VAL A 311 8.21 10.06 -5.77
C VAL A 311 7.28 9.10 -5.03
N HIS A 312 6.00 9.48 -4.86
CA HIS A 312 4.94 8.62 -4.36
C HIS A 312 5.29 7.87 -3.06
N GLY A 313 5.60 8.65 -2.01
CA GLY A 313 5.90 8.18 -0.66
C GLY A 313 5.74 9.30 0.36
N GLU A 314 5.70 8.96 1.65
CA GLU A 314 5.87 9.95 2.72
C GLU A 314 7.33 10.47 2.71
N ASP A 315 7.58 11.69 3.20
CA ASP A 315 8.89 12.34 3.08
C ASP A 315 10.03 11.48 3.65
N SER A 316 9.78 10.83 4.80
CA SER A 316 10.73 9.90 5.38
C SER A 316 11.04 8.71 4.47
N ALA A 317 10.02 8.14 3.82
CA ALA A 317 10.19 7.03 2.90
C ALA A 317 10.94 7.44 1.62
N CYS A 318 10.61 8.60 1.06
CA CYS A 318 11.33 9.20 -0.06
C CYS A 318 12.81 9.42 0.29
N MET A 319 13.10 10.08 1.41
CA MET A 319 14.46 10.41 1.83
C MET A 319 15.30 9.17 2.14
N VAL A 320 14.76 8.22 2.91
CA VAL A 320 15.47 6.98 3.26
C VAL A 320 15.80 6.18 1.99
N TYR A 321 14.87 6.10 1.04
CA TYR A 321 15.11 5.40 -0.21
C TYR A 321 16.11 6.12 -1.12
N ALA A 322 16.03 7.44 -1.22
CA ALA A 322 17.01 8.25 -1.93
C ALA A 322 18.42 8.08 -1.32
N ASP A 323 18.56 8.12 0.00
CA ASP A 323 19.86 7.90 0.65
C ASP A 323 20.40 6.50 0.40
N LEU A 324 19.54 5.47 0.41
CA LEU A 324 19.92 4.11 0.03
C LEU A 324 20.45 4.04 -1.40
N LEU A 325 19.74 4.64 -2.36
CA LEU A 325 20.17 4.69 -3.77
C LEU A 325 21.50 5.44 -3.93
N LYS A 326 21.66 6.57 -3.23
CA LYS A 326 22.91 7.35 -3.21
C LYS A 326 24.08 6.53 -2.69
N ASN A 327 23.89 5.80 -1.60
CA ASN A 327 24.90 4.90 -1.02
C ASN A 327 25.28 3.73 -1.97
N ARG A 328 24.38 3.35 -2.89
CA ARG A 328 24.68 2.38 -3.95
C ARG A 328 25.39 3.01 -5.15
N GLY A 329 25.58 4.32 -5.19
CA GLY A 329 26.25 5.06 -6.26
C GLY A 329 25.32 5.58 -7.36
N TYR A 330 24.01 5.67 -7.10
CA TYR A 330 23.06 6.34 -7.99
C TYR A 330 23.00 7.86 -7.69
N ASN A 331 22.31 8.60 -8.55
CA ASN A 331 22.03 10.03 -8.40
C ASN A 331 20.52 10.27 -8.19
N PRO A 332 19.99 10.03 -6.98
CA PRO A 332 18.58 10.20 -6.67
C PRO A 332 18.23 11.65 -6.30
N VAL A 333 17.00 12.05 -6.60
CA VAL A 333 16.40 13.33 -6.22
C VAL A 333 14.95 13.07 -5.78
N CYS A 334 14.52 13.69 -4.69
CA CYS A 334 13.11 13.76 -4.31
C CYS A 334 12.56 15.10 -4.79
N PRO A 335 11.88 15.18 -5.95
CA PRO A 335 11.39 16.45 -6.48
C PRO A 335 10.22 16.98 -5.65
N ASP A 336 10.20 18.28 -5.42
CA ASP A 336 9.07 18.98 -4.85
C ASP A 336 7.91 19.11 -5.85
N LEU A 337 6.73 19.50 -5.36
CA LEU A 337 5.56 19.71 -6.19
C LEU A 337 5.87 20.79 -7.24
N THR A 338 5.52 20.55 -8.51
CA THR A 338 5.80 21.44 -9.66
C THR A 338 7.27 21.60 -10.06
N ALA A 339 8.21 20.84 -9.48
CA ALA A 339 9.60 20.85 -9.93
C ALA A 339 9.72 20.47 -11.41
N SER A 340 10.68 21.08 -12.12
CA SER A 340 10.91 20.84 -13.55
C SER A 340 12.39 20.66 -13.88
N TYR A 341 12.68 19.79 -14.84
CA TYR A 341 14.02 19.38 -15.23
C TYR A 341 14.17 19.35 -16.74
N ASP A 342 15.33 19.77 -17.22
CA ASP A 342 15.80 19.54 -18.58
C ASP A 342 16.43 18.15 -18.65
N LEU A 343 15.92 17.30 -19.55
CA LEU A 343 16.38 15.92 -19.71
C LEU A 343 17.47 15.74 -20.76
N ILE A 344 17.77 16.76 -21.56
CA ILE A 344 18.93 16.77 -22.45
C ILE A 344 20.18 17.06 -21.62
N THR A 345 20.12 18.11 -20.78
CA THR A 345 21.24 18.57 -19.94
C THR A 345 21.25 17.94 -18.54
N GLY A 346 20.11 17.42 -18.08
CA GLY A 346 19.94 16.88 -16.73
C GLY A 346 19.81 17.94 -15.64
N GLN A 347 19.66 19.23 -15.99
CA GLN A 347 19.62 20.33 -15.03
C GLN A 347 18.23 20.54 -14.42
N CYS A 348 18.19 21.01 -13.18
CA CYS A 348 16.96 21.47 -12.54
C CYS A 348 16.64 22.87 -13.09
N LEU A 349 15.46 23.06 -13.67
CA LEU A 349 14.98 24.34 -14.19
C LEU A 349 14.20 25.09 -13.12
N ASP A 350 13.37 24.37 -12.36
CA ASP A 350 12.61 24.88 -11.22
C ASP A 350 12.61 23.84 -10.11
N ALA A 351 12.96 24.25 -8.89
CA ALA A 351 12.98 23.39 -7.73
C ALA A 351 11.56 23.00 -7.27
N GLY A 352 10.53 23.78 -7.62
CA GLY A 352 9.15 23.54 -7.19
C GLY A 352 8.83 24.14 -5.82
N ILE A 353 7.64 23.79 -5.32
CA ILE A 353 7.09 24.27 -4.05
C ILE A 353 7.37 23.25 -2.94
N PRO A 354 8.12 23.62 -1.89
CA PRO A 354 8.39 22.73 -0.77
C PRO A 354 7.11 22.20 -0.14
N ARG A 355 7.13 20.93 0.26
CA ARG A 355 5.95 20.28 0.84
C ARG A 355 5.42 20.99 2.09
N GLU A 356 6.29 21.55 2.93
CA GLU A 356 5.87 22.30 4.12
C GLU A 356 4.93 23.45 3.74
N GLU A 357 5.28 24.17 2.66
CA GLU A 357 4.46 25.26 2.13
C GLU A 357 3.12 24.74 1.59
N VAL A 358 3.12 23.60 0.88
CA VAL A 358 1.88 22.97 0.39
C VAL A 358 0.95 22.58 1.55
N LEU A 359 1.51 22.03 2.64
CA LEU A 359 0.74 21.64 3.84
C LEU A 359 0.19 22.85 4.59
N GLU A 360 0.93 23.95 4.64
CA GLU A 360 0.47 25.24 5.18
C GLU A 360 -0.68 25.81 4.37
N GLN A 361 -0.56 25.87 3.04
CA GLN A 361 -1.60 26.35 2.13
C GLN A 361 -2.89 25.53 2.24
N ARG A 362 -2.79 24.22 2.48
CA ARG A 362 -3.94 23.32 2.68
C ARG A 362 -4.56 23.40 4.08
N GLY A 363 -4.02 24.22 4.99
CA GLY A 363 -4.54 24.37 6.35
C GLY A 363 -4.33 23.14 7.25
N ILE A 364 -3.50 22.18 6.84
CA ILE A 364 -3.23 20.93 7.56
C ILE A 364 -2.15 21.15 8.64
N ALA A 365 -1.34 22.20 8.50
CA ALA A 365 -0.15 22.45 9.33
C ALA A 365 -0.39 22.66 10.84
N LYS A 366 -1.60 22.96 11.33
CA LYS A 366 -1.80 23.40 12.74
C LYS A 366 -1.96 22.30 13.80
N LYS A 367 -2.07 21.02 13.45
CA LYS A 367 -2.20 19.93 14.46
C LYS A 367 -1.02 18.95 14.52
N ALA A 368 -0.33 18.68 13.41
CA ALA A 368 0.80 17.75 13.38
C ALA A 368 2.04 18.30 14.10
N GLN A 369 2.27 19.62 14.05
CA GLN A 369 3.47 20.26 14.58
C GLN A 369 3.68 20.11 16.10
N LYS A 370 2.62 19.95 16.90
CA LYS A 370 2.75 19.86 18.36
C LYS A 370 3.13 18.46 18.86
N THR A 371 2.74 17.41 18.14
CA THR A 371 2.99 16.01 18.54
C THR A 371 4.19 15.43 17.79
N ALA A 372 4.32 15.72 16.48
CA ALA A 372 5.46 15.30 15.69
C ALA A 372 6.76 15.96 16.19
N SER A 373 6.75 17.25 16.56
CA SER A 373 7.99 17.92 17.00
C SER A 373 8.60 17.35 18.28
N VAL A 374 7.82 16.75 19.18
CA VAL A 374 8.38 16.16 20.41
C VAL A 374 8.99 14.78 20.12
N PHE A 375 8.32 13.98 19.29
CA PHE A 375 8.85 12.68 18.87
C PHE A 375 10.05 12.83 17.93
N GLN A 376 10.01 13.77 16.99
CA GLN A 376 11.13 14.11 16.11
C GLN A 376 12.37 14.54 16.92
N LYS A 377 12.19 15.40 17.93
CA LYS A 377 13.26 15.78 18.86
C LYS A 377 13.83 14.60 19.63
N LEU A 378 13.00 13.62 19.99
CA LEU A 378 13.47 12.38 20.63
C LEU A 378 14.29 11.54 19.64
N LEU A 379 13.85 11.45 18.39
CA LEU A 379 14.54 10.71 17.32
C LEU A 379 15.89 11.36 16.98
N GLU A 380 15.93 12.69 16.87
CA GLU A 380 17.17 13.48 16.73
C GLU A 380 18.11 13.28 17.91
N ALA A 381 17.59 13.26 19.14
CA ALA A 381 18.39 12.97 20.33
C ALA A 381 18.96 11.54 20.31
N GLY A 382 18.19 10.56 19.81
CA GLY A 382 18.65 9.19 19.59
C GLY A 382 19.75 9.09 18.53
N ASN A 383 19.58 9.78 17.39
CA ASN A 383 20.59 9.84 16.33
C ASN A 383 21.89 10.48 16.82
N ARG A 384 21.79 11.55 17.62
CA ARG A 384 22.95 12.16 18.27
C ARG A 384 23.65 11.20 19.23
N LEU A 385 22.91 10.41 20.01
CA LEU A 385 23.49 9.40 20.88
C LEU A 385 24.25 8.33 20.09
N LEU A 386 23.70 7.87 18.95
CA LEU A 386 24.39 6.95 18.05
C LEU A 386 25.68 7.54 17.46
N GLU A 387 25.68 8.83 17.13
CA GLU A 387 26.88 9.53 16.66
C GLU A 387 27.97 9.58 17.76
N VAL A 388 27.58 9.90 19.00
CA VAL A 388 28.50 9.88 20.16
C VAL A 388 29.05 8.46 20.40
N ILE A 389 28.24 7.42 20.25
CA ILE A 389 28.71 6.02 20.36
C ILE A 389 29.79 5.73 19.32
N ARG A 390 29.57 6.13 18.05
CA ARG A 390 30.58 5.96 16.99
C ARG A 390 31.87 6.73 17.26
N GLN A 391 31.78 7.94 17.80
CA GLN A 391 32.97 8.75 18.14
C GLN A 391 33.80 8.17 19.29
N ASN A 392 33.23 7.27 20.10
CA ASN A 392 33.95 6.60 21.20
C ASN A 392 34.60 5.28 20.75
N GLU A 393 34.55 4.93 19.47
CA GLU A 393 35.27 3.77 18.92
C GLU A 393 36.78 3.89 19.19
N GLY A 394 37.37 2.89 19.87
CA GLY A 394 38.76 2.93 20.33
C GLY A 394 38.98 3.55 21.72
N GLY A 395 37.92 3.92 22.43
CA GLY A 395 37.98 4.36 23.83
C GLY A 395 38.44 3.28 24.82
N SER A 396 38.71 3.66 26.08
CA SER A 396 39.15 2.69 27.09
C SER A 396 38.03 1.69 27.41
N ASN A 397 38.38 0.41 27.63
CA ASN A 397 37.39 -0.62 27.98
C ASN A 397 36.53 -0.23 29.19
N LYS A 398 37.14 0.45 30.18
CA LYS A 398 36.43 0.91 31.38
C LYS A 398 35.35 1.94 31.04
N ASP A 399 35.64 2.88 30.16
CA ASP A 399 34.70 3.94 29.78
C ASP A 399 33.61 3.41 28.84
N LEU A 400 33.97 2.50 27.93
CA LEU A 400 33.01 1.82 27.05
C LEU A 400 32.01 0.95 27.83
N THR A 401 32.48 0.19 28.84
CA THR A 401 31.59 -0.60 29.70
C THR A 401 30.64 0.31 30.48
N LYS A 402 31.16 1.38 31.07
CA LYS A 402 30.33 2.34 31.82
C LYS A 402 29.29 3.02 30.93
N PHE A 403 29.68 3.49 29.74
CA PHE A 403 28.76 4.14 28.82
C PHE A 403 27.69 3.18 28.30
N THR A 404 28.04 1.91 28.07
CA THR A 404 27.09 0.85 27.72
C THR A 404 26.04 0.63 28.80
N GLU A 405 26.45 0.60 30.07
CA GLU A 405 25.52 0.47 31.22
C GLU A 405 24.55 1.65 31.32
N GLU A 406 25.04 2.88 31.10
CA GLU A 406 24.21 4.09 31.11
C GLU A 406 23.17 4.10 29.98
N VAL A 407 23.55 3.66 28.77
CA VAL A 407 22.62 3.54 27.63
C VAL A 407 21.56 2.46 27.88
N ASN A 408 21.96 1.30 28.40
CA ASN A 408 21.02 0.22 28.74
C ASN A 408 20.06 0.64 29.86
N ALA A 409 20.55 1.29 30.91
CA ALA A 409 19.70 1.80 31.99
C ALA A 409 18.70 2.85 31.50
N LEU A 410 19.10 3.71 30.55
CA LEU A 410 18.20 4.65 29.90
C LEU A 410 17.13 3.91 29.08
N ALA A 411 17.51 2.88 28.31
CA ALA A 411 16.58 2.08 27.52
C ALA A 411 15.56 1.34 28.42
N ASP A 412 16.03 0.67 29.47
CA ASP A 412 15.19 -0.08 30.41
C ASP A 412 14.21 0.83 31.16
N LYS A 413 14.63 2.05 31.52
CA LYS A 413 13.76 3.04 32.17
C LYS A 413 12.56 3.45 31.31
N TRP A 414 12.71 3.43 29.98
CA TRP A 414 11.68 3.89 29.04
C TRP A 414 10.98 2.75 28.27
N LYS A 415 11.38 1.51 28.52
CA LYS A 415 10.73 0.30 28.01
C LYS A 415 9.39 0.12 28.75
N ARG A 416 8.29 0.51 28.09
CA ARG A 416 6.92 0.32 28.61
C ARG A 416 6.47 -1.12 28.51
#